data_AF-A0A2I0V9X2-F1
#
_entry.id   AF-A0A2I0V9X2-F1
#
_cell.length_a   1.000
_cell.length_b   1.000
_cell.length_c   1.000
_cell.angle_alpha   90.00
_cell.angle_beta   90.00
_cell.angle_gamma   90.00
#
_symmetry.space_group_name_H-M   'P 1'
#
loop_
_entity.id
_entity.type
_entity.pdbx_description
1 polymer ?
#
loop_
_entity_poly.entity_id
_entity_poly.type
_entity_poly.pdbx_seq_one_letter_code
_entity_poly.pdbx_strand_id
1 'polypeptide(L)'
;MQNVRNALQSIGLQDKIKVSTSVSTAVLGNSYPPSAGAFSSDALPALQPIIGFLTGTGAPLLANVYPYFSYIGNLNTISLAYALFTSPGSVVSDGQLQYQNLFDATVDALYAALEKVGGNNVAIVVSESGWPSDGGVGATTENAQTYVSNLIRHVGQGTPKRPGNYIDTFIFSMFDENMKQPQGTENHYGLFNPDKQPKYSLSF
;
A
#
# COMPACT_ATOMS: atom_id res chain seq x y z
N MET A 1 -0.73 -6.93 20.48
CA MET A 1 -1.74 -5.86 20.25
C MET A 1 -2.56 -5.57 21.50
N GLN A 2 -3.25 -6.56 22.09
CA GLN A 2 -4.12 -6.37 23.27
C GLN A 2 -3.41 -5.68 24.46
N ASN A 3 -2.23 -6.15 24.88
CA ASN A 3 -1.51 -5.56 26.02
C ASN A 3 -1.16 -4.07 25.79
N VAL A 4 -0.72 -3.71 24.59
CA VAL A 4 -0.43 -2.31 24.22
C VAL A 4 -1.70 -1.47 24.28
N ARG A 5 -2.81 -1.99 23.76
CA ARG A 5 -4.11 -1.31 23.78
C ARG A 5 -4.66 -1.15 25.21
N ASN A 6 -4.44 -2.13 26.08
CA ASN A 6 -4.81 -2.06 27.50
C ASN A 6 -3.97 -1.01 28.25
N ALA A 7 -2.67 -0.93 27.97
CA ALA A 7 -1.80 0.09 28.53
C ALA A 7 -2.18 1.51 28.05
N LEU A 8 -2.56 1.68 26.78
CA LEU A 8 -3.09 2.96 26.30
C LEU A 8 -4.43 3.31 26.94
N GLN A 9 -5.27 2.30 27.23
CA GLN A 9 -6.55 2.50 27.89
C GLN A 9 -6.41 2.93 29.35
N SER A 10 -5.44 2.38 30.07
CA SER A 10 -5.23 2.74 31.48
C SER A 10 -4.82 4.21 31.67
N ILE A 11 -4.36 4.86 30.60
CA ILE A 11 -4.02 6.30 30.57
C ILE A 11 -4.95 7.13 29.67
N GLY A 12 -6.06 6.57 29.18
CA GLY A 12 -7.07 7.30 28.41
C GLY A 12 -6.65 7.73 26.99
N LEU A 13 -5.63 7.08 26.40
CA LEU A 13 -5.10 7.43 25.07
C LEU A 13 -5.56 6.50 23.96
N GLN A 14 -6.37 5.48 24.27
CA GLN A 14 -6.71 4.41 23.35
C GLN A 14 -7.48 4.82 22.08
N ASP A 15 -8.16 5.97 22.14
CA ASP A 15 -8.91 6.52 21.00
C ASP A 15 -8.11 7.54 20.19
N LYS A 16 -7.02 8.06 20.78
CA LYS A 16 -6.06 8.97 20.12
C LYS A 16 -4.90 8.22 19.49
N ILE A 17 -4.48 7.09 20.08
CA ILE A 17 -3.39 6.23 19.63
C ILE A 17 -3.99 4.86 19.36
N LYS A 18 -4.29 4.58 18.09
CA LYS A 18 -4.87 3.29 17.67
C LYS A 18 -3.76 2.24 17.55
N VAL A 19 -4.03 1.04 18.06
CA VAL A 19 -3.10 -0.09 17.95
C VAL A 19 -3.46 -0.89 16.70
N SER A 20 -2.48 -1.07 15.82
CA SER A 20 -2.64 -1.86 14.60
C SER A 20 -1.39 -2.74 14.36
N THR A 21 -1.30 -3.33 13.18
CA THR A 21 -0.14 -4.04 12.64
C THR A 21 -0.02 -3.71 11.15
N SER A 22 1.21 -3.72 10.64
CA SER A 22 1.48 -3.60 9.20
C SER A 22 1.60 -4.98 8.55
N VAL A 23 1.10 -5.12 7.32
CA VAL A 23 1.19 -6.34 6.50
C VAL A 23 1.73 -6.03 5.10
N SER A 24 2.48 -6.97 4.53
CA SER A 24 2.77 -6.97 3.08
C SER A 24 1.53 -7.39 2.30
N THR A 25 1.35 -6.92 1.07
CA THR A 25 0.31 -7.41 0.15
C THR A 25 0.47 -8.89 -0.22
N ALA A 26 1.61 -9.52 0.07
CA ALA A 26 1.82 -10.96 -0.06
C ALA A 26 0.87 -11.82 0.81
N VAL A 27 0.15 -11.21 1.75
CA VAL A 27 -0.93 -11.90 2.49
C VAL A 27 -2.15 -12.22 1.64
N LEU A 28 -2.30 -11.60 0.46
CA LEU A 28 -3.36 -11.92 -0.49
C LEU A 28 -3.02 -13.22 -1.23
N GLY A 29 -3.97 -14.16 -1.23
CA GLY A 29 -3.89 -15.38 -2.05
C GLY A 29 -4.52 -15.19 -3.43
N ASN A 30 -5.59 -14.40 -3.51
CA ASN A 30 -6.15 -13.92 -4.77
C ASN A 30 -6.29 -12.40 -4.71
N SER A 31 -5.96 -11.72 -5.81
CA SER A 31 -6.06 -10.27 -5.95
C SER A 31 -6.57 -9.82 -7.32
N TYR A 32 -6.95 -10.76 -8.19
CA TYR A 32 -7.45 -10.44 -9.53
C TYR A 32 -8.76 -11.19 -9.87
N PRO A 33 -9.80 -10.49 -10.34
CA PRO A 33 -9.94 -9.03 -10.27
C PRO A 33 -10.03 -8.56 -8.80
N PRO A 34 -9.93 -7.25 -8.50
CA PRO A 34 -9.91 -6.75 -7.13
C PRO A 34 -11.08 -7.24 -6.23
N SER A 35 -12.30 -7.35 -6.75
CA SER A 35 -13.47 -7.90 -6.04
C SER A 35 -13.27 -9.36 -5.59
N ALA A 36 -12.41 -10.12 -6.28
CA ALA A 36 -12.04 -11.48 -5.93
C ALA A 36 -10.96 -11.54 -4.84
N GLY A 37 -10.44 -10.39 -4.39
CA GLY A 37 -9.47 -10.22 -3.31
C GLY A 37 -9.76 -11.09 -2.09
N ALA A 38 -8.81 -11.92 -1.68
CA ALA A 38 -8.94 -12.81 -0.52
C ALA A 38 -7.57 -13.07 0.10
N PHE A 39 -7.52 -13.13 1.43
CA PHE A 39 -6.31 -13.56 2.15
C PHE A 39 -5.97 -15.02 1.80
N SER A 40 -4.68 -15.34 1.73
CA SER A 40 -4.22 -16.70 1.48
C SER A 40 -4.60 -17.63 2.64
N SER A 41 -4.68 -18.93 2.36
CA SER A 41 -4.91 -19.96 3.39
C SER A 41 -3.86 -19.94 4.50
N ASP A 42 -2.65 -19.49 4.17
CA ASP A 42 -1.51 -19.46 5.09
C ASP A 42 -1.55 -18.23 6.00
N ALA A 43 -1.97 -17.07 5.46
CA ALA A 43 -2.07 -15.83 6.22
C ALA A 43 -3.36 -15.75 7.05
N LEU A 44 -4.45 -16.34 6.57
CA LEU A 44 -5.79 -16.19 7.15
C LEU A 44 -5.87 -16.61 8.64
N PRO A 45 -5.29 -17.74 9.10
CA PRO A 45 -5.34 -18.13 10.51
C PRO A 45 -4.75 -17.09 11.46
N ALA A 46 -3.71 -16.36 11.01
CA ALA A 46 -3.10 -15.29 11.79
C ALA A 46 -3.88 -13.97 11.67
N LEU A 47 -4.38 -13.64 10.47
CA LEU A 47 -5.04 -12.37 10.19
C LEU A 47 -6.46 -12.29 10.75
N GLN A 48 -7.22 -13.38 10.75
CA GLN A 48 -8.62 -13.36 11.19
C GLN A 48 -8.79 -12.84 12.64
N PRO A 49 -8.05 -13.32 13.67
CA PRO A 49 -8.15 -12.75 15.02
C PRO A 49 -7.64 -11.30 15.10
N ILE A 50 -6.67 -10.92 14.27
CA ILE A 50 -6.18 -9.53 14.17
C ILE A 50 -7.29 -8.62 13.65
N ILE A 51 -7.97 -9.02 12.57
CA ILE A 51 -9.08 -8.26 11.97
C ILE A 51 -10.24 -8.15 12.97
N GLY A 52 -10.55 -9.22 13.71
CA GLY A 52 -11.52 -9.16 14.81
C GLY A 52 -11.15 -8.12 15.88
N PHE A 53 -9.87 -8.05 16.26
CA PHE A 53 -9.37 -7.02 17.17
C PHE A 53 -9.49 -5.59 16.58
N LEU A 54 -9.16 -5.41 15.31
CA LEU A 54 -9.24 -4.11 14.63
C LEU A 54 -10.70 -3.63 14.54
N THR A 55 -11.62 -4.51 14.13
CA THR A 55 -13.07 -4.25 14.11
C THR A 55 -13.57 -3.86 15.51
N GLY A 56 -13.17 -4.60 16.55
CA GLY A 56 -13.60 -4.31 17.93
C GLY A 56 -13.04 -3.02 18.53
N THR A 57 -11.99 -2.45 17.95
CA THR A 57 -11.31 -1.24 18.47
C THR A 57 -11.44 -0.02 17.56
N GLY A 58 -12.03 -0.18 16.38
CA GLY A 58 -12.10 0.86 15.34
C GLY A 58 -10.71 1.29 14.84
N ALA A 59 -9.72 0.40 14.89
CA ALA A 59 -8.38 0.65 14.38
C ALA A 59 -8.27 0.21 12.91
N PRO A 60 -7.47 0.91 12.08
CA PRO A 60 -7.26 0.51 10.69
C PRO A 60 -6.33 -0.70 10.60
N LEU A 61 -6.27 -1.35 9.44
CA LEU A 61 -5.17 -2.22 9.06
C LEU A 61 -4.11 -1.39 8.32
N LEU A 62 -2.83 -1.55 8.66
CA LEU A 62 -1.73 -0.93 7.91
C LEU A 62 -1.27 -1.92 6.83
N ALA A 63 -1.08 -1.45 5.60
CA ALA A 63 -0.64 -2.26 4.48
C ALA A 63 0.51 -1.60 3.70
N ASN A 64 1.53 -2.38 3.39
CA ASN A 64 2.64 -1.97 2.55
C ASN A 64 2.29 -2.31 1.09
N VAL A 65 1.98 -1.28 0.29
CA VAL A 65 1.44 -1.41 -1.07
C VAL A 65 2.48 -0.90 -2.08
N TYR A 66 3.08 -1.82 -2.83
CA TYR A 66 4.12 -1.52 -3.81
C TYR A 66 3.76 -2.03 -5.21
N PRO A 67 3.15 -1.20 -6.07
CA PRO A 67 2.94 -1.50 -7.49
C PRO A 67 4.24 -1.90 -8.21
N TYR A 68 5.39 -1.37 -7.78
CA TYR A 68 6.70 -1.75 -8.29
C TYR A 68 6.95 -3.27 -8.27
N PHE A 69 6.72 -3.93 -7.12
CA PHE A 69 6.98 -5.37 -6.99
C PHE A 69 6.04 -6.20 -7.86
N SER A 70 4.77 -5.81 -7.95
CA SER A 70 3.82 -6.44 -8.86
C SER A 70 4.25 -6.28 -10.33
N TYR A 71 4.72 -5.08 -10.72
CA TYR A 71 5.25 -4.81 -12.06
C TYR A 71 6.46 -5.69 -12.40
N ILE A 72 7.52 -5.66 -11.60
CA ILE A 72 8.74 -6.43 -11.92
C ILE A 72 8.52 -7.95 -11.84
N GLY A 73 7.59 -8.41 -11.01
CA GLY A 73 7.20 -9.81 -10.95
C GLY A 73 6.35 -10.29 -12.13
N ASN A 74 5.76 -9.37 -12.91
CA ASN A 74 4.76 -9.67 -13.92
C ASN A 74 4.91 -8.80 -15.19
N LEU A 75 6.14 -8.57 -15.65
CA LEU A 75 6.46 -7.65 -16.76
C LEU A 75 5.68 -7.89 -18.06
N ASN A 76 5.19 -9.12 -18.28
CA ASN A 76 4.41 -9.48 -19.47
C ASN A 76 2.92 -9.14 -19.37
N THR A 77 2.40 -8.87 -18.18
CA THR A 77 0.96 -8.65 -17.94
C THR A 77 0.67 -7.32 -17.25
N ILE A 78 1.59 -6.82 -16.44
CA ILE A 78 1.48 -5.52 -15.77
C ILE A 78 2.35 -4.52 -16.53
N SER A 79 1.70 -3.55 -17.19
CA SER A 79 2.43 -2.48 -17.88
C SER A 79 3.01 -1.49 -16.88
N LEU A 80 4.13 -0.87 -17.26
CA LEU A 80 4.73 0.21 -16.47
C LEU A 80 3.74 1.37 -16.26
N ALA A 81 2.97 1.72 -17.30
CA ALA A 81 1.98 2.80 -17.23
C ALA A 81 0.87 2.52 -16.19
N TYR A 82 0.43 1.26 -16.07
CA TYR A 82 -0.54 0.86 -15.05
C TYR A 82 0.02 0.98 -13.63
N ALA A 83 1.30 0.63 -13.45
CA ALA A 83 1.98 0.72 -12.16
C ALA A 83 2.37 2.16 -11.76
N LEU A 84 2.57 3.05 -12.74
CA LEU A 84 3.00 4.44 -12.53
C LEU A 84 1.86 5.47 -12.52
N PHE A 85 0.58 5.04 -12.53
CA PHE A 85 -0.60 5.93 -12.66
C PHE A 85 -0.65 6.73 -13.98
N THR A 86 -0.03 6.23 -15.05
CA THR A 86 0.02 6.92 -16.35
C THR A 86 -0.72 6.17 -17.47
N SER A 87 -1.52 5.15 -17.12
CA SER A 87 -2.36 4.46 -18.11
C SER A 87 -3.34 5.44 -18.77
N PRO A 88 -3.49 5.43 -20.11
CA PRO A 88 -4.39 6.36 -20.82
C PRO A 88 -5.88 6.08 -20.57
N GLY A 89 -6.22 4.94 -19.95
CA GLY A 89 -7.58 4.57 -19.58
C GLY A 89 -7.61 3.36 -18.66
N SER A 90 -8.80 2.85 -18.38
CA SER A 90 -9.00 1.67 -17.54
C SER A 90 -8.24 0.46 -18.06
N VAL A 91 -7.52 -0.21 -17.16
CA VAL A 91 -6.77 -1.45 -17.45
C VAL A 91 -7.56 -2.67 -17.01
N VAL A 92 -8.27 -2.57 -15.87
CA VAL A 92 -9.10 -3.66 -15.36
C VAL A 92 -10.54 -3.17 -15.21
N SER A 93 -11.47 -3.90 -15.82
CA SER A 93 -12.91 -3.78 -15.57
C SER A 93 -13.34 -4.89 -14.61
N ASP A 94 -13.93 -4.53 -13.48
CA ASP A 94 -14.38 -5.46 -12.44
C ASP A 94 -15.82 -5.13 -12.06
N GLY A 95 -16.77 -5.71 -12.81
CA GLY A 95 -18.16 -5.29 -12.76
C GLY A 95 -18.32 -3.82 -13.15
N GLN A 96 -18.79 -3.00 -12.20
CA GLN A 96 -18.94 -1.55 -12.40
C GLN A 96 -17.69 -0.76 -12.04
N LEU A 97 -16.70 -1.40 -11.39
CA LEU A 97 -15.47 -0.74 -10.97
C LEU A 97 -14.44 -0.75 -12.11
N GLN A 98 -13.74 0.36 -12.24
CA GLN A 98 -12.78 0.61 -13.31
C GLN A 98 -11.45 1.02 -12.68
N TYR A 99 -10.41 0.24 -12.94
CA TYR A 99 -9.08 0.48 -12.37
C TYR A 99 -8.13 0.94 -13.46
N GLN A 100 -7.72 2.21 -13.37
CA GLN A 100 -6.73 2.83 -14.26
C GLN A 100 -5.29 2.69 -13.74
N ASN A 101 -5.12 2.42 -12.45
CA ASN A 101 -3.81 2.25 -11.82
C ASN A 101 -3.79 1.02 -10.90
N LEU A 102 -2.61 0.44 -10.73
CA LEU A 102 -2.41 -0.80 -9.97
C LEU A 102 -2.53 -0.60 -8.46
N PHE A 103 -2.26 0.62 -7.97
CA PHE A 103 -2.40 0.97 -6.56
C PHE A 103 -3.85 0.78 -6.10
N ASP A 104 -4.81 1.36 -6.81
CA ASP A 104 -6.24 1.21 -6.51
C ASP A 104 -6.69 -0.24 -6.56
N ALA A 105 -6.29 -0.98 -7.59
CA ALA A 105 -6.64 -2.39 -7.72
C ALA A 105 -6.12 -3.21 -6.53
N THR A 106 -4.93 -2.89 -6.03
CA THR A 106 -4.32 -3.58 -4.89
C THR A 106 -5.00 -3.22 -3.57
N VAL A 107 -5.30 -1.93 -3.35
CA VAL A 107 -6.01 -1.46 -2.15
C VAL A 107 -7.43 -2.03 -2.11
N ASP A 108 -8.14 -2.07 -3.25
CA ASP A 108 -9.50 -2.63 -3.30
C ASP A 108 -9.51 -4.16 -3.19
N ALA A 109 -8.46 -4.85 -3.63
CA ALA A 109 -8.28 -6.28 -3.34
C ALA A 109 -8.12 -6.54 -1.83
N LEU A 110 -7.40 -5.68 -1.10
CA LEU A 110 -7.30 -5.76 0.36
C LEU A 110 -8.66 -5.49 1.03
N TYR A 111 -9.41 -4.48 0.58
CA TYR A 111 -10.76 -4.22 1.09
C TYR A 111 -11.70 -5.40 0.83
N ALA A 112 -11.68 -6.00 -0.36
CA ALA A 112 -12.46 -7.18 -0.67
C ALA A 112 -12.07 -8.37 0.22
N ALA A 113 -10.78 -8.56 0.51
CA ALA A 113 -10.31 -9.59 1.42
C ALA A 113 -10.79 -9.37 2.86
N LEU A 114 -10.74 -8.13 3.36
CA LEU A 114 -11.26 -7.73 4.68
C LEU A 114 -12.77 -8.03 4.80
N GLU A 115 -13.56 -7.64 3.80
CA GLU A 115 -15.02 -7.85 3.81
C GLU A 115 -15.39 -9.34 3.89
N LYS A 116 -14.60 -10.24 3.29
CA LYS A 116 -14.84 -11.69 3.34
C LYS A 116 -14.61 -12.32 4.71
N VAL A 117 -13.93 -11.62 5.61
CA VAL A 117 -13.58 -12.13 6.95
C VAL A 117 -14.12 -11.24 8.08
N GLY A 118 -15.14 -10.44 7.79
CA GLY A 118 -15.85 -9.61 8.78
C GLY A 118 -15.17 -8.27 9.12
N GLY A 119 -14.23 -7.84 8.29
CA GLY A 119 -13.50 -6.57 8.42
C GLY A 119 -14.12 -5.39 7.68
N ASN A 120 -15.43 -5.40 7.41
CA ASN A 120 -16.12 -4.43 6.53
C ASN A 120 -15.89 -2.95 6.93
N ASN A 121 -15.72 -2.69 8.22
CA ASN A 121 -15.52 -1.36 8.79
C ASN A 121 -14.04 -1.06 9.12
N VAL A 122 -13.13 -1.98 8.80
CA VAL A 122 -11.69 -1.76 8.99
C VAL A 122 -11.17 -0.94 7.81
N ALA A 123 -10.78 0.30 8.08
CA ALA A 123 -10.09 1.14 7.10
C ALA A 123 -8.69 0.59 6.80
N ILE A 124 -8.17 0.90 5.61
CA ILE A 124 -6.77 0.64 5.26
C ILE A 124 -5.99 1.95 5.31
N VAL A 125 -4.86 1.91 6.01
CA VAL A 125 -3.79 2.91 5.90
C VAL A 125 -2.67 2.27 5.08
N VAL A 126 -2.24 2.93 4.01
CA VAL A 126 -1.07 2.48 3.26
C VAL A 126 0.18 2.92 4.02
N SER A 127 0.73 2.03 4.83
CA SER A 127 1.87 2.33 5.72
C SER A 127 3.20 2.43 4.99
N GLU A 128 3.29 1.89 3.78
CA GLU A 128 4.43 2.09 2.90
C GLU A 128 3.99 2.01 1.45
N SER A 129 4.52 2.92 0.63
CA SER A 129 4.47 2.84 -0.82
C SER A 129 5.59 3.66 -1.44
N GLY A 130 6.20 3.16 -2.51
CA GLY A 130 7.32 3.85 -3.14
C GLY A 130 7.77 3.17 -4.42
N TRP A 131 8.76 3.77 -5.06
CA TRP A 131 9.38 3.25 -6.28
C TRP A 131 10.88 3.53 -6.25
N PRO A 132 11.74 2.51 -6.47
CA PRO A 132 13.18 2.69 -6.39
C PRO A 132 13.71 3.50 -7.57
N SER A 133 14.70 4.34 -7.33
CA SER A 133 15.27 5.18 -8.39
C SER A 133 16.42 4.53 -9.15
N ASP A 134 16.92 3.37 -8.71
CA ASP A 134 18.05 2.65 -9.32
C ASP A 134 18.07 1.18 -8.84
N GLY A 135 18.97 0.37 -9.40
CA GLY A 135 19.31 -0.97 -8.93
C GLY A 135 18.46 -2.10 -9.50
N GLY A 136 17.54 -1.81 -10.43
CA GLY A 136 16.64 -2.83 -10.98
C GLY A 136 15.83 -2.40 -12.21
N VAL A 137 15.04 -3.33 -12.73
CA VAL A 137 14.20 -3.11 -13.93
C VAL A 137 13.13 -2.07 -13.63
N GLY A 138 13.05 -1.02 -14.44
CA GLY A 138 12.10 0.07 -14.25
C GLY A 138 12.44 0.99 -13.07
N ALA A 139 13.50 0.72 -12.32
CA ALA A 139 14.00 1.57 -11.26
C ALA A 139 14.84 2.71 -11.87
N THR A 140 14.23 3.87 -12.08
CA THR A 140 14.92 5.08 -12.55
C THR A 140 14.43 6.27 -11.75
N THR A 141 15.24 7.33 -11.68
CA THR A 141 14.87 8.60 -11.03
C THR A 141 13.57 9.18 -11.62
N GLU A 142 13.39 9.09 -12.93
CA GLU A 142 12.18 9.58 -13.62
C GLU A 142 10.95 8.77 -13.24
N ASN A 143 11.06 7.43 -13.19
CA ASN A 143 9.95 6.58 -12.79
C ASN A 143 9.61 6.74 -11.31
N ALA A 144 10.62 6.89 -10.45
CA ALA A 144 10.43 7.15 -9.02
C ALA A 144 9.71 8.49 -8.79
N GLN A 145 10.18 9.56 -9.44
CA GLN A 145 9.51 10.86 -9.42
C GLN A 145 8.08 10.78 -9.93
N THR A 146 7.86 10.08 -11.05
CA THR A 146 6.53 9.89 -11.64
C THR A 146 5.58 9.19 -10.66
N TYR A 147 6.02 8.06 -10.10
CA TYR A 147 5.24 7.28 -9.16
C TYR A 147 4.84 8.11 -7.94
N VAL A 148 5.83 8.71 -7.26
CA VAL A 148 5.59 9.44 -6.00
C VAL A 148 4.74 10.69 -6.24
N SER A 149 5.02 11.45 -7.31
CA SER A 149 4.23 12.65 -7.65
C SER A 149 2.78 12.30 -7.97
N ASN A 150 2.54 11.19 -8.67
CA ASN A 150 1.19 10.73 -8.99
C ASN A 150 0.49 10.20 -7.74
N LEU A 151 1.19 9.44 -6.89
CA LEU A 151 0.64 8.94 -5.63
C LEU A 151 0.13 10.09 -4.75
N ILE A 152 0.94 11.14 -4.55
CA ILE A 152 0.55 12.33 -3.76
C ILE A 152 -0.72 12.96 -4.33
N ARG A 153 -0.81 13.14 -5.66
CA ARG A 153 -2.00 13.71 -6.32
C ARG A 153 -3.22 12.80 -6.30
N HIS A 154 -3.02 11.49 -6.14
CA HIS A 154 -4.06 10.47 -6.26
C HIS A 154 -4.78 10.20 -4.94
N VAL A 155 -4.04 10.05 -3.84
CA VAL A 155 -4.57 9.49 -2.57
C VAL A 155 -5.75 10.25 -1.96
N GLY A 156 -5.95 11.52 -2.31
CA GLY A 156 -7.12 12.31 -1.90
C GLY A 156 -8.43 11.95 -2.60
N GLN A 157 -8.39 11.17 -3.69
CA GLN A 157 -9.57 10.77 -4.47
C GLN A 157 -10.18 9.46 -3.96
N GLY A 158 -9.44 8.70 -3.16
CA GLY A 158 -9.81 7.34 -2.77
C GLY A 158 -9.57 6.32 -3.87
N THR A 159 -10.28 5.20 -3.78
CA THR A 159 -10.26 4.11 -4.78
C THR A 159 -11.62 3.98 -5.46
N PRO A 160 -11.74 3.23 -6.57
CA PRO A 160 -13.05 2.92 -7.18
C PRO A 160 -14.08 2.34 -6.20
N LYS A 161 -13.69 1.43 -5.29
CA LYS A 161 -14.60 0.84 -4.28
C LYS A 161 -14.90 1.78 -3.11
N ARG A 162 -14.01 2.73 -2.81
CA ARG A 162 -14.13 3.69 -1.70
C ARG A 162 -13.87 5.13 -2.19
N PRO A 163 -14.70 5.67 -3.10
CA PRO A 163 -14.46 6.96 -3.72
C PRO A 163 -14.64 8.10 -2.72
N GLY A 164 -13.83 9.17 -2.85
CA GLY A 164 -13.91 10.37 -2.02
C GLY A 164 -13.35 10.22 -0.60
N ASN A 165 -12.88 9.02 -0.22
CA ASN A 165 -12.22 8.78 1.05
C ASN A 165 -10.71 8.94 0.88
N TYR A 166 -10.12 9.90 1.58
CA TYR A 166 -8.67 10.06 1.63
C TYR A 166 -8.01 8.76 2.13
N ILE A 167 -6.97 8.30 1.43
CA ILE A 167 -6.19 7.13 1.82
C ILE A 167 -4.94 7.63 2.54
N ASP A 168 -4.91 7.50 3.86
CA ASP A 168 -3.70 7.77 4.64
C ASP A 168 -2.53 6.93 4.09
N THR A 169 -1.53 7.60 3.53
CA THR A 169 -0.46 6.97 2.76
C THR A 169 0.90 7.52 3.19
N PHE A 170 1.82 6.61 3.48
CA PHE A 170 3.19 6.93 3.88
C PHE A 170 4.15 6.52 2.77
N ILE A 171 4.90 7.49 2.26
CA ILE A 171 5.87 7.25 1.19
C ILE A 171 7.12 6.61 1.80
N PHE A 172 7.50 5.46 1.26
CA PHE A 172 8.74 4.78 1.59
C PHE A 172 9.81 5.15 0.55
N SER A 173 10.90 5.82 0.92
CA SER A 173 11.26 6.31 2.27
C SER A 173 11.98 7.66 2.20
N MET A 174 12.28 8.26 3.35
CA MET A 174 12.90 9.59 3.36
C MET A 174 14.28 9.59 2.69
N PHE A 175 15.13 8.59 2.94
CA PHE A 175 16.51 8.57 2.48
C PHE A 175 16.87 7.23 1.81
N ASP A 176 17.86 7.26 0.92
CA ASP A 176 18.51 6.05 0.46
C ASP A 176 19.23 5.36 1.63
N GLU A 177 19.00 4.05 1.78
CA GLU A 177 19.48 3.26 2.91
C GLU A 177 20.60 2.29 2.48
N ASN A 178 21.84 2.75 2.55
CA ASN A 178 23.02 2.02 2.05
C ASN A 178 23.35 0.71 2.79
N MET A 179 22.76 0.49 3.96
CA MET A 179 22.93 -0.75 4.73
C MET A 179 21.86 -1.81 4.44
N LYS A 180 20.86 -1.50 3.60
CA LYS A 180 19.83 -2.48 3.23
C LYS A 180 20.43 -3.64 2.43
N GLN A 181 19.89 -4.83 2.71
CA GLN A 181 20.25 -6.09 2.08
C GLN A 181 18.99 -6.81 1.60
N PRO A 182 19.04 -7.54 0.48
CA PRO A 182 20.16 -7.61 -0.45
C PRO A 182 20.41 -6.25 -1.13
N GLN A 183 21.64 -6.02 -1.59
CA GLN A 183 21.95 -4.82 -2.36
C GLN A 183 21.16 -4.79 -3.68
N GLY A 184 20.73 -3.60 -4.10
CA GLY A 184 19.93 -3.39 -5.30
C GLY A 184 18.88 -2.30 -5.07
N THR A 185 17.66 -2.54 -5.54
CA THR A 185 16.54 -1.58 -5.44
C THR A 185 16.27 -1.11 -4.01
N GLU A 186 16.47 -1.98 -3.03
CA GLU A 186 16.27 -1.70 -1.60
C GLU A 186 17.10 -0.52 -1.08
N ASN A 187 18.24 -0.22 -1.72
CA ASN A 187 19.08 0.90 -1.32
C ASN A 187 18.61 2.26 -1.88
N HIS A 188 17.63 2.27 -2.79
CA HIS A 188 17.33 3.41 -3.67
C HIS A 188 15.89 3.93 -3.60
N TYR A 189 15.15 3.65 -2.52
CA TYR A 189 13.78 4.14 -2.30
C TYR A 189 13.69 5.56 -1.74
N GLY A 190 14.82 6.19 -1.40
CA GLY A 190 14.86 7.51 -0.81
C GLY A 190 14.27 8.59 -1.71
N LEU A 191 13.55 9.52 -1.08
CA LEU A 191 13.17 10.81 -1.67
C LEU A 191 14.38 11.77 -1.69
N PHE A 192 15.29 11.60 -0.73
CA PHE A 192 16.50 12.40 -0.56
C PHE A 192 17.74 11.50 -0.53
N ASN A 193 18.87 12.06 -0.94
CA ASN A 193 20.18 11.49 -0.67
C ASN A 193 20.54 11.68 0.81
N PRO A 194 21.52 10.91 1.36
CA PRO A 194 21.96 11.08 2.76
C PRO A 194 22.48 12.49 3.11
N ASP A 195 22.94 13.25 2.10
CA ASP A 195 23.35 14.66 2.23
C ASP A 195 22.17 15.65 2.23
N LYS A 196 20.94 15.14 2.24
CA LYS A 196 19.65 15.86 2.25
C LYS A 196 19.30 16.54 0.93
N GLN A 197 20.07 16.35 -0.13
CA GLN A 197 19.67 16.84 -1.45
C GLN A 197 18.48 16.00 -1.95
N PRO A 198 17.43 16.63 -2.49
CA PRO A 198 16.32 15.90 -3.09
C PRO A 198 16.82 15.12 -4.31
N LYS A 199 16.39 13.87 -4.46
CA LYS A 199 16.73 13.06 -5.64
C LYS A 199 15.93 13.48 -6.88
N TYR A 200 14.75 14.04 -6.66
CA TYR A 200 13.84 14.53 -7.67
C TYR A 200 12.88 15.56 -7.06
N SER A 201 12.28 16.41 -7.91
CA SER A 201 11.38 17.47 -7.45
C SER A 201 9.99 16.92 -7.10
N LEU A 202 9.51 17.20 -5.88
CA LEU A 202 8.21 16.80 -5.37
C LEU A 202 7.45 18.01 -4.79
N SER A 203 6.12 17.92 -4.81
CA SER A 203 5.22 18.81 -4.05
C SER A 203 4.35 17.92 -3.18
N PHE A 204 4.41 18.14 -1.86
CA PHE A 204 3.56 17.46 -0.86
C PHE A 204 2.29 18.26 -0.59
#